data_AF-A0A3B8RSI4-F1
#
_entry.id   AF-A0A3B8RSI4-F1
#
_cell.length_a   1.000
_cell.length_b   1.000
_cell.length_c   1.000
_cell.angle_alpha   90.00
_cell.angle_beta   90.00
_cell.angle_gamma   90.00
#
_symmetry.space_group_name_H-M   'P 1'
#
loop_
_entity.id
_entity.type
_entity.pdbx_description
1 polymer ?
#
loop_
_entity_poly.entity_id
_entity_poly.type
_entity_poly.pdbx_seq_one_letter_code
_entity_poly.pdbx_strand_id
1 'polypeptide(L)'
;MIKGNHFLILLTTTLVYGIVWALVFLFFSSFHGMTKMFNEDFIFFIARIFNTKLSTVTTGFTFAFFDGALIGFLLGSIFMRIYKRNENK
;
A
#
# COMPACT_ATOMS: atom_id res chain seq x y z
N MET A 1 26.92 -3.46 -9.23
CA MET A 1 25.69 -4.13 -9.70
C MET A 1 24.70 -4.47 -8.57
N ILE A 2 25.15 -4.82 -7.36
CA ILE A 2 24.31 -5.27 -6.22
C ILE A 2 23.30 -4.22 -5.71
N LYS A 3 23.63 -2.91 -5.78
CA LYS A 3 22.71 -1.83 -5.34
C LYS A 3 21.43 -1.74 -6.19
N GLY A 4 21.48 -2.13 -7.47
CA GLY A 4 20.34 -2.08 -8.37
C GLY A 4 19.23 -3.06 -7.98
N ASN A 5 19.62 -4.30 -7.62
CA ASN A 5 18.66 -5.35 -7.26
C ASN A 5 17.90 -5.03 -5.97
N HIS A 6 18.58 -4.45 -4.98
CA HIS A 6 17.99 -4.08 -3.71
C HIS A 6 16.92 -2.98 -3.87
N PHE A 7 17.26 -1.94 -4.64
CA PHE A 7 16.31 -0.88 -4.96
C PHE A 7 15.13 -1.41 -5.77
N LEU A 8 15.37 -2.32 -6.71
CA LEU A 8 14.33 -2.92 -7.52
C LEU A 8 13.36 -3.77 -6.69
N ILE A 9 13.85 -4.56 -5.73
CA ILE A 9 13.01 -5.32 -4.79
C ILE A 9 12.11 -4.38 -3.98
N LEU A 10 12.67 -3.30 -3.44
CA LEU A 10 11.90 -2.33 -2.65
C LEU A 10 10.83 -1.63 -3.49
N LEU A 11 11.20 -1.18 -4.69
CA LEU A 11 10.30 -0.51 -5.61
C LEU A 11 9.15 -1.45 -6.03
N THR A 12 9.49 -2.67 -6.45
CA THR A 12 8.50 -3.64 -6.92
C THR A 12 7.54 -4.05 -5.81
N THR A 13 8.03 -4.36 -4.61
CA THR A 13 7.17 -4.70 -3.46
C THR A 13 6.25 -3.56 -3.06
N THR A 14 6.76 -2.33 -3.00
CA THR A 14 5.98 -1.11 -2.73
C THR A 14 4.85 -0.93 -3.76
N LEU A 15 5.19 -1.00 -5.05
CA LEU A 15 4.21 -0.79 -6.12
C LEU A 15 3.17 -1.91 -6.19
N VAL A 16 3.59 -3.18 -6.06
CA VAL A 16 2.67 -4.33 -6.12
C VAL A 16 1.66 -4.24 -5.00
N TYR A 17 2.08 -4.01 -3.75
CA TYR A 17 1.13 -3.89 -2.64
C TYR A 17 0.23 -2.67 -2.78
N GLY A 18 0.76 -1.52 -3.22
CA GLY A 18 -0.05 -0.33 -3.48
C GLY A 18 -1.14 -0.59 -4.52
N ILE A 19 -0.78 -1.18 -5.66
CA ILE A 19 -1.73 -1.50 -6.74
C ILE A 19 -2.75 -2.55 -6.27
N VAL A 20 -2.30 -3.64 -5.64
CA VAL A 20 -3.20 -4.71 -5.17
C VAL A 20 -4.22 -4.15 -4.18
N TRP A 21 -3.78 -3.34 -3.21
CA TRP A 21 -4.71 -2.78 -2.21
C TRP A 21 -5.67 -1.76 -2.84
N ALA A 22 -5.19 -0.95 -3.78
CA ALA A 22 -6.04 -0.01 -4.52
C ALA A 22 -7.09 -0.73 -5.38
N LEU A 23 -6.74 -1.86 -6.01
CA LEU A 23 -7.69 -2.70 -6.76
C LEU A 23 -8.73 -3.35 -5.83
N VAL A 24 -8.31 -3.82 -4.66
CA VAL A 24 -9.24 -4.33 -3.63
C VAL A 24 -10.24 -3.24 -3.24
N PHE A 25 -9.78 -2.01 -3.00
CA PHE A 25 -10.67 -0.89 -2.75
C PHE A 25 -11.61 -0.61 -3.93
N LEU A 26 -11.14 -0.60 -5.18
CA LEU A 26 -11.99 -0.37 -6.34
C LEU A 26 -13.09 -1.43 -6.47
N PHE A 27 -12.73 -2.69 -6.23
CA PHE A 27 -13.69 -3.78 -6.23
C PHE A 27 -14.78 -3.56 -5.17
N PHE A 28 -14.38 -3.27 -3.92
CA PHE A 28 -15.35 -3.08 -2.85
C PHE A 28 -16.16 -1.77 -2.96
N SER A 29 -15.55 -0.68 -3.42
CA SER A 29 -16.24 0.60 -3.62
C SER A 29 -17.32 0.56 -4.71
N SER A 30 -17.30 -0.46 -5.59
CA SER A 30 -18.37 -0.70 -6.56
C SER A 30 -19.68 -1.17 -5.93
N PHE A 31 -19.65 -1.71 -4.71
CA PHE A 31 -20.85 -2.13 -3.99
C PHE A 31 -21.48 -0.96 -3.23
N HIS A 32 -22.81 -0.90 -3.23
CA HIS A 32 -23.56 0.20 -2.63
C HIS A 32 -23.26 0.36 -1.14
N GLY A 33 -22.93 1.60 -0.71
CA GLY A 33 -22.66 1.91 0.70
C GLY A 33 -21.24 1.63 1.19
N MET A 34 -20.37 0.99 0.41
CA MET A 34 -19.01 0.62 0.86
C MET A 34 -18.09 1.82 1.10
N THR A 35 -18.29 2.94 0.41
CA THR A 35 -17.55 4.19 0.70
C THR A 35 -17.81 4.69 2.13
N LYS A 36 -19.00 4.43 2.69
CA LYS A 36 -19.31 4.79 4.08
C LYS A 36 -18.56 3.88 5.05
N MET A 37 -18.51 2.58 4.76
CA MET A 37 -17.75 1.60 5.54
C MET A 37 -16.26 1.98 5.65
N PHE A 38 -15.63 2.42 4.55
CA PHE A 38 -14.24 2.88 4.58
C PHE A 38 -14.03 4.24 5.29
N ASN A 39 -15.09 5.00 5.58
CA ASN A 39 -15.01 6.24 6.34
C ASN A 39 -15.28 6.06 7.85
N GLU A 40 -15.97 4.99 8.23
CA GLU A 40 -16.48 4.79 9.59
C GLU A 40 -15.86 3.56 10.25
N ASP A 41 -15.85 2.41 9.57
CA ASP A 41 -15.44 1.12 10.15
C ASP A 41 -14.01 0.73 9.75
N PHE A 42 -13.62 0.98 8.50
CA PHE A 42 -12.34 0.59 7.91
C PHE A 42 -11.59 1.80 7.35
N ILE A 43 -11.32 2.77 8.20
CA ILE A 43 -10.62 4.01 7.82
C ILE A 43 -9.19 3.69 7.39
N PHE A 44 -8.83 4.09 6.16
CA PHE A 44 -7.45 4.01 5.67
C PHE A 44 -6.51 4.74 6.62
N PHE A 45 -5.34 4.16 6.89
CA PHE A 45 -4.36 4.70 7.81
C PHE A 45 -3.90 6.10 7.38
N ILE A 46 -3.62 6.28 6.09
CA ILE A 46 -3.27 7.58 5.51
C ILE A 46 -4.43 8.57 5.66
N ALA A 47 -5.67 8.18 5.37
CA ALA A 47 -6.84 9.04 5.55
C ALA A 47 -7.00 9.48 7.02
N ARG A 48 -6.72 8.58 7.97
CA ARG A 48 -6.75 8.86 9.41
C ARG A 48 -5.66 9.85 9.84
N ILE A 49 -4.43 9.69 9.34
CA ILE A 49 -3.32 10.63 9.63
C ILE A 49 -3.69 12.04 9.18
N PHE A 50 -4.23 12.17 7.97
CA PHE A 50 -4.61 13.46 7.40
C PHE A 50 -6.01 13.94 7.81
N ASN A 51 -6.68 13.23 8.71
CA ASN A 51 -8.05 13.50 9.16
C ASN A 51 -9.01 13.81 7.99
N THR A 52 -8.87 13.06 6.90
CA THR A 52 -9.58 13.31 5.64
C THR A 52 -10.57 12.18 5.40
N LYS A 53 -11.80 12.54 5.02
CA LYS A 53 -12.82 11.56 4.62
C LYS A 53 -12.77 11.31 3.12
N LEU A 54 -13.14 10.09 2.74
CA LEU A 54 -13.36 9.66 1.37
C LEU A 54 -14.60 10.35 0.82
N SER A 55 -14.38 11.28 -0.12
CA SER A 55 -15.45 11.98 -0.84
C SER A 55 -15.70 11.39 -2.23
N THR A 56 -14.68 10.77 -2.83
CA THR A 56 -14.74 10.20 -4.18
C THR A 56 -14.01 8.86 -4.24
N VAL A 57 -14.34 8.05 -5.26
CA VAL A 57 -13.63 6.79 -5.55
C VAL A 57 -12.15 7.07 -5.83
N THR A 58 -11.81 8.15 -6.54
CA THR A 58 -10.43 8.53 -6.82
C THR A 58 -9.64 8.82 -5.54
N THR A 59 -10.23 9.54 -4.59
CA THR A 59 -9.60 9.81 -3.29
C THR A 59 -9.33 8.50 -2.53
N GLY A 60 -10.29 7.56 -2.57
CA GLY A 60 -10.10 6.26 -1.93
C GLY A 60 -9.12 5.36 -2.60
N PHE A 61 -9.05 5.40 -3.94
CA PHE A 61 -8.00 4.72 -4.68
C PHE A 61 -6.63 5.23 -4.25
N THR A 62 -6.45 6.55 -4.15
CA THR A 62 -5.19 7.16 -3.73
C THR A 62 -4.82 6.78 -2.30
N PHE A 63 -5.76 6.80 -1.36
CA PHE A 63 -5.49 6.41 0.02
C PHE A 63 -5.21 4.92 0.17
N ALA A 64 -5.98 4.06 -0.51
CA ALA A 64 -5.70 2.63 -0.56
C ALA A 64 -4.33 2.36 -1.21
N PHE A 65 -3.98 3.05 -2.29
CA PHE A 65 -2.67 2.91 -2.90
C PHE A 65 -1.55 3.26 -1.92
N PHE A 66 -1.66 4.38 -1.19
CA PHE A 66 -0.63 4.78 -0.23
C PHE A 66 -0.55 3.87 1.00
N ASP A 67 -1.68 3.40 1.52
CA ASP A 67 -1.71 2.40 2.60
C ASP A 67 -1.02 1.10 2.16
N GLY A 68 -1.37 0.59 0.97
CA GLY A 68 -0.76 -0.60 0.40
C GLY A 68 0.73 -0.40 0.13
N ALA A 69 1.11 0.73 -0.44
CA ALA A 69 2.50 1.06 -0.71
C ALA A 69 3.33 1.15 0.58
N LEU A 70 2.78 1.71 1.66
CA LEU A 70 3.44 1.75 2.96
C LEU A 70 3.72 0.33 3.49
N ILE A 71 2.75 -0.57 3.42
CA ILE A 71 2.93 -1.98 3.79
C ILE A 71 3.98 -2.65 2.91
N GLY A 72 3.91 -2.44 1.59
CA GLY A 72 4.86 -2.97 0.62
C GLY A 72 6.29 -2.49 0.89
N PHE A 73 6.46 -1.22 1.27
CA PHE A 73 7.75 -0.65 1.63
C PHE A 73 8.34 -1.29 2.89
N LEU A 74 7.52 -1.51 3.93
CA LEU A 74 7.95 -2.18 5.16
C LEU A 74 8.39 -3.61 4.88
N LEU A 75 7.60 -4.37 4.11
CA LEU A 75 7.92 -5.74 3.73
C LEU A 75 9.15 -5.82 2.82
N GLY A 76 9.24 -4.94 1.82
CA GLY A 76 10.41 -4.83 0.94
C GLY A 76 11.68 -4.54 1.71
N SER A 77 11.62 -3.66 2.72
CA SER A 77 12.74 -3.37 3.61
C SER A 77 13.18 -4.60 4.42
N ILE A 78 12.23 -5.42 4.89
CA ILE A 78 12.52 -6.68 5.57
C ILE A 78 13.21 -7.67 4.62
N PHE A 79 12.68 -7.85 3.41
CA PHE A 79 13.29 -8.74 2.41
C PHE A 79 14.70 -8.32 2.02
N MET A 80 14.94 -7.01 1.84
CA MET A 80 16.28 -6.49 1.59
C MET A 80 17.25 -6.81 2.73
N ARG A 81 16.82 -6.68 4.00
CA ARG A 81 17.66 -7.01 5.16
C ARG A 81 18.01 -8.50 5.20
N ILE A 82 17.03 -9.38 4.93
CA ILE A 82 17.23 -10.83 4.89
C ILE A 82 18.20 -11.20 3.76
N TYR A 83 17.99 -10.65 2.56
CA TYR A 83 18.82 -10.92 1.39
C TYR A 83 20.28 -10.50 1.62
N LYS A 84 20.50 -9.27 2.10
CA LYS A 84 21.85 -8.77 2.44
C LYS A 84 22.53 -9.60 3.52
N ARG A 85 21.78 -10.12 4.50
CA ARG A 85 22.34 -11.00 5.54
C ARG A 85 22.84 -12.32 4.97
N ASN A 86 22.16 -12.84 3.94
CA ASN A 86 22.53 -14.10 3.30
C ASN A 86 23.70 -13.93 2.32
N GLU A 87 23.86 -12.79 1.65
CA GLU A 87 25.04 -12.53 0.78
C GLU A 87 26.36 -12.36 1.56
N ASN A 88 26.29 -12.00 2.85
CA ASN A 88 27.47 -11.83 3.71
C ASN A 88 27.88 -13.10 4.46
N LYS A 89 27.23 -14.24 4.21
CA LYS A 89 27.58 -15.56 4.73
C LYS A 89 28.23 -16.39 3.63
#